data_AF-A0A959QMJ4-F1
#
_entry.id   AF-A0A959QMJ4-F1
#
_cell.length_a   1.000
_cell.length_b   1.000
_cell.length_c   1.000
_cell.angle_alpha   90.00
_cell.angle_beta   90.00
_cell.angle_gamma   90.00
#
_symmetry.space_group_name_H-M   'P 1'
#
loop_
_entity.id
_entity.type
_entity.pdbx_description
1 polymer ?
#
loop_
_entity_poly.entity_id
_entity_poly.type
_entity_poly.pdbx_seq_one_letter_code
_entity_poly.pdbx_strand_id
1 'polypeptide(L)'
;MGYIFQKEPIKYLSSINGQNFEDIALELFRYQYARNDIYRRFTDALHIIPGNVHHITGIPFLPVSFYKTHKVVIGDINDDTLVFSSSTTTSDIPGRHYVQDKTLYDESLFTGFAQQYGDVKDYAILALLPSYLQRGGASLVYMAERLMQASGHRLNGFYLDEYEKLAAVLAELEAGGQPTLLLGVTFALLDFAEAHPMQLKHTIVMETGGMKGRRREMTRGEVHDVLKEKLGVKQVHSE
;
A
#
# COMPACT_ATOMS: atom_id res chain seq x y z
N MET A 1 -18.17 25.74 -3.31
CA MET A 1 -17.82 25.15 -2.01
C MET A 1 -16.38 24.66 -2.10
N GLY A 2 -15.46 25.21 -1.31
CA GLY A 2 -14.09 24.69 -1.22
C GLY A 2 -14.10 23.43 -0.35
N TYR A 3 -13.58 22.32 -0.88
CA TYR A 3 -13.75 20.98 -0.32
C TYR A 3 -13.14 20.82 1.07
N ILE A 4 -13.83 20.05 1.92
CA ILE A 4 -13.51 19.82 3.32
C ILE A 4 -12.13 19.16 3.50
N PHE A 5 -11.68 18.34 2.56
CA PHE A 5 -10.39 17.63 2.67
C PHE A 5 -9.16 18.55 2.64
N GLN A 6 -9.24 19.76 2.07
CA GLN A 6 -8.10 20.70 2.06
C GLN A 6 -7.94 21.46 3.39
N LYS A 7 -9.01 21.53 4.20
CA LYS A 7 -9.02 22.28 5.46
C LYS A 7 -8.92 21.37 6.68
N GLU A 8 -9.60 20.23 6.65
CA GLU A 8 -9.59 19.24 7.72
C GLU A 8 -9.43 17.82 7.14
N PRO A 9 -8.26 17.49 6.55
CA PRO A 9 -8.02 16.22 5.85
C PRO A 9 -8.32 14.98 6.71
N ILE A 10 -7.95 15.02 7.99
CA ILE A 10 -8.17 13.91 8.94
C ILE A 10 -9.65 13.69 9.22
N LYS A 11 -10.39 14.78 9.45
CA LYS A 11 -11.84 14.73 9.68
C LYS A 11 -12.57 14.26 8.42
N TYR A 12 -12.09 14.67 7.26
CA TYR A 12 -12.60 14.18 5.99
C TYR A 12 -12.43 12.66 5.88
N LEU A 13 -11.22 12.13 6.04
CA LEU A 13 -10.96 10.68 5.96
C LEU A 13 -11.81 9.87 6.96
N SER A 14 -11.86 10.32 8.22
CA SER A 14 -12.64 9.64 9.27
C SER A 14 -14.15 9.73 9.08
N SER A 15 -14.65 10.64 8.23
CA SER A 15 -16.08 10.75 7.95
C SER A 15 -16.58 9.75 6.91
N ILE A 16 -15.69 9.15 6.10
CA ILE A 16 -16.06 8.26 5.00
C ILE A 16 -16.54 6.91 5.55
N ASN A 17 -17.70 6.45 5.08
CA ASN A 17 -18.29 5.16 5.42
C ASN A 17 -19.17 4.65 4.27
N GLY A 18 -19.71 3.43 4.40
CA GLY A 18 -20.49 2.81 3.33
C GLY A 18 -21.75 3.59 2.89
N GLN A 19 -22.30 4.47 3.72
CA GLN A 19 -23.51 5.24 3.40
C GLN A 19 -23.22 6.51 2.60
N ASN A 20 -22.05 7.14 2.79
CA ASN A 20 -21.70 8.40 2.13
C ASN A 20 -20.58 8.26 1.08
N PHE A 21 -20.03 7.06 0.89
CA PHE A 21 -18.90 6.83 -0.01
C PHE A 21 -19.20 7.23 -1.46
N GLU A 22 -20.36 6.88 -2.01
CA GLU A 22 -20.71 7.21 -3.40
C GLU A 22 -20.80 8.72 -3.62
N ASP A 23 -21.47 9.44 -2.71
CA ASP A 23 -21.58 10.90 -2.78
C ASP A 23 -20.21 11.57 -2.73
N ILE A 24 -19.35 11.13 -1.80
CA ILE A 24 -17.99 11.64 -1.65
C ILE A 24 -17.15 11.32 -2.89
N ALA A 25 -17.28 10.12 -3.46
CA ALA A 25 -16.56 9.73 -4.69
C ALA A 25 -16.98 10.58 -5.89
N LEU A 26 -18.29 10.88 -6.04
CA LEU A 26 -18.80 11.77 -7.08
C LEU A 26 -18.36 13.22 -6.87
N GLU A 27 -18.32 13.68 -5.62
CA GLU A 27 -17.72 14.97 -5.26
C GLU A 27 -16.25 14.99 -5.71
N LEU A 28 -15.45 14.02 -5.28
CA LEU A 28 -14.02 13.96 -5.59
C LEU A 28 -13.77 13.88 -7.10
N PHE A 29 -14.59 13.12 -7.84
CA PHE A 29 -14.54 13.07 -9.30
C PHE A 29 -14.72 14.45 -9.94
N ARG A 30 -15.75 15.21 -9.54
CA ARG A 30 -16.00 16.56 -10.07
C ARG A 30 -14.88 17.53 -9.72
N TYR A 31 -14.30 17.37 -8.53
CA TYR A 31 -13.13 18.15 -8.11
C TYR A 31 -11.90 17.84 -8.97
N GLN A 32 -11.58 16.56 -9.17
CA GLN A 32 -10.48 16.12 -10.03
C GLN A 32 -10.69 16.60 -11.46
N TYR A 33 -11.88 16.47 -12.03
CA TYR A 33 -12.20 17.03 -13.35
C TYR A 33 -11.95 18.54 -13.43
N ALA A 34 -12.36 19.31 -12.41
CA ALA A 34 -12.20 20.75 -12.43
C ALA A 34 -10.73 21.20 -12.28
N ARG A 35 -9.89 20.41 -11.59
CA ARG A 35 -8.57 20.87 -11.10
C ARG A 35 -7.36 20.10 -11.64
N ASN A 36 -7.56 18.90 -12.18
CA ASN A 36 -6.51 18.07 -12.75
C ASN A 36 -6.59 18.13 -14.28
N ASP A 37 -5.66 18.84 -14.93
CA ASP A 37 -5.70 19.06 -16.39
C ASP A 37 -5.68 17.74 -17.18
N ILE A 38 -4.84 16.79 -16.76
CA ILE A 38 -4.71 15.50 -17.42
C ILE A 38 -6.01 14.70 -17.33
N TYR A 39 -6.61 14.64 -16.14
CA TYR A 39 -7.86 13.93 -15.93
C TYR A 39 -9.04 14.60 -16.64
N ARG A 40 -9.10 15.94 -16.66
CA ARG A 40 -10.09 16.71 -17.42
C ARG A 40 -10.04 16.38 -18.90
N ARG A 41 -8.86 16.52 -19.52
CA ARG A 41 -8.66 16.27 -20.95
C ARG A 41 -9.01 14.83 -21.33
N PHE A 42 -8.67 13.87 -20.47
CA PHE A 42 -9.07 12.48 -20.65
C PHE A 42 -10.60 12.31 -20.60
N THR A 43 -11.26 12.90 -19.60
CA THR A 43 -12.72 12.84 -19.45
C THR A 43 -13.45 13.50 -20.63
N ASP A 44 -12.97 14.66 -21.10
CA ASP A 44 -13.51 15.38 -22.25
C ASP A 44 -13.36 14.56 -23.55
N ALA A 45 -12.23 13.88 -23.73
CA ALA A 45 -11.97 13.01 -24.89
C ALA A 45 -12.88 11.77 -24.91
N LEU A 46 -13.39 11.34 -23.76
CA LEU A 46 -14.40 10.29 -23.65
C LEU A 46 -15.83 10.83 -23.82
N HIS A 47 -16.00 12.14 -24.04
CA HIS A 47 -17.30 12.81 -24.12
C HIS A 47 -18.17 12.64 -22.87
N ILE A 48 -17.55 12.47 -21.70
CA ILE A 48 -18.24 12.32 -20.42
C ILE A 48 -18.46 13.71 -19.83
N ILE A 49 -19.73 14.04 -19.53
CA ILE A 49 -20.11 15.29 -18.88
C ILE A 49 -20.22 15.03 -17.37
N PRO A 50 -19.37 15.66 -16.51
CA PRO A 50 -19.35 15.35 -15.08
C PRO A 50 -20.67 15.56 -14.34
N GLY A 51 -21.52 16.48 -14.82
CA GLY A 51 -22.85 16.74 -14.27
C GLY A 51 -23.84 15.58 -14.48
N ASN A 52 -23.59 14.71 -15.45
CA ASN A 52 -24.45 13.57 -15.79
C ASN A 52 -23.98 12.26 -15.12
N VAL A 53 -22.86 12.30 -14.38
CA VAL A 53 -22.37 11.15 -13.62
C VAL A 53 -23.03 11.15 -12.25
N HIS A 54 -23.96 10.21 -12.06
CA HIS A 54 -24.75 10.04 -10.84
C HIS A 54 -24.38 8.79 -10.03
N HIS A 55 -23.53 7.92 -10.59
CA HIS A 55 -23.07 6.71 -9.93
C HIS A 55 -21.56 6.55 -10.05
N ILE A 56 -20.93 5.93 -9.06
CA ILE A 56 -19.48 5.63 -9.07
C ILE A 56 -19.07 4.89 -10.35
N THR A 57 -19.91 3.97 -10.84
CA THR A 57 -19.63 3.18 -12.05
C THR A 57 -19.58 4.03 -13.33
N GLY A 58 -20.05 5.28 -13.29
CA GLY A 58 -19.93 6.23 -14.40
C GLY A 58 -18.66 7.08 -14.38
N ILE A 59 -17.82 6.96 -13.35
CA ILE A 59 -16.54 7.69 -13.25
C ILE A 59 -15.52 7.03 -14.19
N PRO A 60 -14.89 7.78 -15.12
CA PRO A 60 -13.92 7.19 -16.04
C PRO A 60 -12.60 6.86 -15.33
N PHE A 61 -12.07 5.67 -15.61
CA PHE A 61 -10.79 5.20 -15.06
C PHE A 61 -9.62 5.69 -15.89
N LEU A 62 -8.71 6.44 -15.27
CA LEU A 62 -7.52 6.95 -15.93
C LEU A 62 -6.53 5.80 -16.20
N PRO A 63 -6.08 5.59 -17.46
CA PRO A 63 -5.17 4.48 -17.76
C PRO A 63 -3.82 4.64 -17.07
N VAL A 64 -3.27 3.54 -16.54
CA VAL A 64 -1.97 3.54 -15.84
C VAL A 64 -0.81 4.07 -16.70
N SER A 65 -0.89 3.94 -18.03
CA SER A 65 0.10 4.48 -18.97
C SER A 65 0.24 6.00 -18.91
N PHE A 66 -0.79 6.72 -18.46
CA PHE A 66 -0.72 8.17 -18.28
C PHE A 66 0.30 8.54 -17.20
N TYR A 67 0.40 7.75 -16.13
CA TYR A 67 1.38 7.97 -15.06
C TYR A 67 2.83 7.74 -15.53
N LYS A 68 3.05 7.04 -16.67
CA LYS A 68 4.37 6.88 -17.30
C LYS A 68 4.80 8.09 -18.15
N THR A 69 3.82 8.83 -18.67
CA THR A 69 4.02 9.84 -19.72
C THR A 69 3.65 11.25 -19.30
N HIS A 70 2.85 11.40 -18.24
CA HIS A 70 2.31 12.67 -17.75
C HIS A 70 2.48 12.79 -16.24
N LYS A 71 2.54 14.04 -15.76
CA LYS A 71 2.42 14.35 -14.34
C LYS A 71 0.95 14.52 -14.00
N VAL A 72 0.36 13.49 -13.38
CA VAL A 72 -1.05 13.51 -12.95
C VAL A 72 -1.13 14.14 -11.55
N VAL A 73 -1.30 15.47 -11.49
CA VAL A 73 -1.32 16.26 -10.24
C VAL A 73 -2.32 17.41 -10.32
N ILE A 74 -2.70 17.97 -9.17
CA ILE A 74 -3.47 19.21 -9.08
C ILE A 74 -2.56 20.36 -8.66
N GLY A 75 -2.26 21.29 -9.57
CA GLY A 75 -1.33 22.39 -9.31
C GLY A 75 0.13 21.94 -9.36
N ASP A 76 1.00 22.70 -8.70
CA ASP A 76 2.44 22.52 -8.80
C ASP A 76 2.98 21.47 -7.82
N ILE A 77 4.11 20.87 -8.20
CA ILE A 77 4.90 19.99 -7.35
C ILE A 77 5.85 20.86 -6.54
N ASN A 78 5.89 20.63 -5.23
CA ASN A 78 6.78 21.31 -4.29
C ASN A 78 7.68 20.29 -3.58
N ASP A 79 8.54 20.79 -2.69
CA ASP A 79 9.51 19.95 -1.95
C ASP A 79 8.84 18.96 -0.97
N ASP A 80 7.59 19.21 -0.58
CA ASP A 80 6.81 18.32 0.29
C ASP A 80 6.10 17.18 -0.46
N THR A 81 6.13 17.19 -1.80
CA THR A 81 5.47 16.19 -2.63
C THR A 81 6.27 14.89 -2.64
N LEU A 82 5.66 13.82 -2.12
CA LEU A 82 6.24 12.48 -2.23
C LEU A 82 6.10 11.99 -3.68
N VAL A 83 7.18 11.42 -4.20
CA VAL A 83 7.20 10.84 -5.55
C VAL A 83 7.48 9.35 -5.45
N PHE A 84 6.47 8.55 -5.76
CA PHE A 84 6.60 7.10 -5.85
C PHE A 84 6.70 6.66 -7.31
N SER A 85 7.33 5.51 -7.54
CA SER A 85 7.51 4.93 -8.86
C SER A 85 7.09 3.46 -8.90
N SER A 86 6.44 3.06 -9.99
CA SER A 86 6.04 1.67 -10.21
C SER A 86 7.26 0.78 -10.49
N SER A 87 7.20 -0.50 -10.11
CA SER A 87 8.20 -1.48 -10.53
C SER A 87 8.10 -1.75 -12.04
N THR A 88 9.20 -1.54 -12.78
CA THR A 88 9.29 -1.93 -14.19
C THR A 88 10.25 -3.09 -14.41
N THR A 89 10.05 -3.80 -15.52
CA THR A 89 11.07 -4.66 -16.13
C THR A 89 12.15 -3.77 -16.77
N THR A 90 13.32 -4.34 -17.04
CA THR A 90 14.61 -3.65 -17.25
C THR A 90 14.71 -2.70 -18.46
N SER A 91 13.60 -2.34 -19.12
CA SER A 91 13.56 -1.47 -20.30
C SER A 91 12.38 -0.50 -20.33
N ASP A 92 11.53 -0.46 -19.31
CA ASP A 92 10.27 0.31 -19.33
C ASP A 92 10.36 1.58 -18.46
N ILE A 93 9.81 2.70 -18.96
CA ILE A 93 9.70 3.95 -18.20
C ILE A 93 8.74 3.71 -17.03
N PRO A 94 9.18 3.89 -15.77
CA PRO A 94 8.31 3.70 -14.62
C PRO A 94 7.24 4.79 -14.55
N GLY A 95 6.02 4.37 -14.21
CA GLY A 95 4.96 5.29 -13.84
C GLY A 95 5.35 6.02 -12.56
N ARG A 96 5.02 7.32 -12.46
CA ARG A 96 5.26 8.13 -11.27
C ARG A 96 3.93 8.53 -10.64
N HIS A 97 3.83 8.34 -9.34
CA HIS A 97 2.70 8.79 -8.53
C HIS A 97 3.17 9.92 -7.61
N TYR A 98 2.53 11.07 -7.74
CA TYR A 98 2.85 12.27 -6.99
C TYR A 98 1.80 12.46 -5.90
N VAL A 99 2.23 12.29 -4.65
CA VAL A 99 1.38 12.49 -3.47
C VAL A 99 1.72 13.85 -2.88
N GLN A 100 0.84 14.82 -3.12
CA GLN A 100 1.08 16.24 -2.82
C GLN A 100 1.02 16.57 -1.33
N ASP A 101 0.23 15.81 -0.56
CA ASP A 101 0.08 16.01 0.88
C ASP A 101 0.59 14.77 1.62
N LYS A 102 1.84 14.86 2.09
CA LYS A 102 2.49 13.83 2.90
C LYS A 102 1.71 13.54 4.18
N THR A 103 1.19 14.57 4.84
CA THR A 103 0.46 14.42 6.11
C THR A 103 -0.81 13.62 5.88
N LEU A 104 -1.61 13.96 4.86
CA LEU A 104 -2.81 13.21 4.51
C LEU A 104 -2.49 11.74 4.16
N TYR A 105 -1.38 11.48 3.47
CA TYR A 105 -0.95 10.12 3.13
C TYR A 105 -0.60 9.30 4.39
N ASP A 106 0.15 9.91 5.31
CA ASP A 106 0.51 9.31 6.60
C ASP A 106 -0.73 9.02 7.44
N GLU A 107 -1.66 9.98 7.52
CA GLU A 107 -2.91 9.84 8.27
C GLU A 107 -3.80 8.75 7.69
N SER A 108 -3.86 8.62 6.36
CA SER A 108 -4.57 7.52 5.70
C SER A 108 -3.96 6.17 6.06
N LEU A 109 -2.63 6.06 6.11
CA LEU A 109 -1.92 4.85 6.52
C LEU A 109 -2.25 4.47 7.96
N PHE A 110 -2.08 5.40 8.91
CA PHE A 110 -2.30 5.11 10.32
C PHE A 110 -3.77 4.89 10.66
N THR A 111 -4.69 5.65 10.06
CA THR A 111 -6.13 5.45 10.23
C THR A 111 -6.55 4.09 9.71
N GLY A 112 -6.11 3.70 8.51
CA GLY A 112 -6.42 2.39 7.93
C GLY A 112 -5.84 1.24 8.75
N PHE A 113 -4.60 1.37 9.21
CA PHE A 113 -3.97 0.38 10.08
C PHE A 113 -4.74 0.23 11.40
N ALA A 114 -5.08 1.35 12.06
CA ALA A 114 -5.78 1.35 13.33
C ALA A 114 -7.18 0.74 13.25
N GLN A 115 -7.91 1.00 12.15
CA GLN A 115 -9.24 0.42 11.92
C GLN A 115 -9.20 -1.11 11.79
N GLN A 116 -8.14 -1.65 11.19
CA GLN A 116 -8.04 -3.08 10.89
C GLN A 116 -7.29 -3.88 11.97
N TYR A 117 -6.29 -3.28 12.61
CA TYR A 117 -5.33 -3.97 13.47
C TYR A 117 -5.19 -3.36 14.87
N GLY A 118 -5.65 -2.12 15.09
CA GLY A 118 -5.42 -1.40 16.35
C GLY A 118 -4.14 -0.55 16.36
N ASP A 119 -3.66 -0.16 17.54
CA ASP A 119 -2.54 0.77 17.64
C ASP A 119 -1.23 0.11 17.15
N VAL A 120 -0.57 0.75 16.18
CA VAL A 120 0.71 0.29 15.62
C VAL A 120 1.82 0.18 16.67
N LYS A 121 1.72 0.91 17.78
CA LYS A 121 2.65 0.83 18.93
C LYS A 121 2.65 -0.54 19.60
N ASP A 122 1.58 -1.31 19.44
CA ASP A 122 1.47 -2.65 20.00
C ASP A 122 2.19 -3.70 19.14
N TYR A 123 2.72 -3.32 17.97
CA TYR A 123 3.28 -4.25 16.99
C TYR A 123 4.78 -4.12 16.82
N ALA A 124 5.46 -5.25 16.61
CA ALA A 124 6.73 -5.28 15.90
C ALA A 124 6.46 -5.34 14.38
N ILE A 125 7.13 -4.51 13.60
CA ILE A 125 6.94 -4.40 12.14
C ILE A 125 8.19 -4.92 11.43
N LEU A 126 8.03 -6.01 10.69
CA LEU A 126 9.08 -6.65 9.90
C LEU A 126 8.69 -6.61 8.42
N ALA A 127 9.64 -6.25 7.56
CA ALA A 127 9.39 -6.09 6.12
C ALA A 127 10.40 -6.88 5.28
N LEU A 128 9.95 -8.01 4.71
CA LEU A 128 10.72 -8.83 3.78
C LEU A 128 10.49 -8.35 2.33
N LEU A 129 11.25 -7.33 1.93
CA LEU A 129 11.07 -6.59 0.68
C LEU A 129 12.32 -6.59 -0.21
N PRO A 130 12.82 -7.76 -0.65
CA PRO A 130 13.92 -7.84 -1.61
C PRO A 130 13.64 -7.01 -2.86
N SER A 131 14.69 -6.39 -3.39
CA SER A 131 14.66 -5.53 -4.59
C SER A 131 13.90 -4.21 -4.46
N TYR A 132 13.22 -3.91 -3.34
CA TYR A 132 12.54 -2.63 -3.13
C TYR A 132 13.45 -1.60 -2.46
N LEU A 133 14.26 -1.98 -1.47
CA LEU A 133 15.19 -1.03 -0.81
C LEU A 133 16.25 -0.47 -1.76
N GLN A 134 16.65 -1.26 -2.76
CA GLN A 134 17.62 -0.85 -3.77
C GLN A 134 17.00 0.10 -4.82
N ARG A 135 15.66 0.17 -4.88
CA ARG A 135 14.90 1.03 -5.80
C ARG A 135 14.22 2.13 -4.99
N GLY A 136 14.92 3.24 -4.78
CA GLY A 136 14.33 4.41 -4.13
C GLY A 136 12.99 4.78 -4.76
N GLY A 137 12.00 5.17 -3.94
CA GLY A 137 10.70 5.63 -4.41
C GLY A 137 9.59 4.57 -4.48
N ALA A 138 9.66 3.48 -3.71
CA ALA A 138 8.52 2.57 -3.53
C ALA A 138 7.62 3.02 -2.36
N SER A 139 6.31 3.19 -2.61
CA SER A 139 5.33 3.56 -1.57
C SER A 139 5.26 2.55 -0.45
N LEU A 140 5.41 1.27 -0.76
CA LEU A 140 5.39 0.18 0.23
C LEU A 140 6.54 0.29 1.24
N VAL A 141 7.76 0.62 0.77
CA VAL A 141 8.92 0.83 1.65
C VAL A 141 8.67 2.03 2.56
N TYR A 142 8.15 3.11 1.99
CA TYR A 142 7.76 4.30 2.75
C TYR A 142 6.74 3.94 3.85
N MET A 143 5.66 3.23 3.50
CA MET A 143 4.62 2.86 4.47
C MET A 143 5.17 1.95 5.58
N ALA A 144 5.98 0.94 5.23
CA ALA A 144 6.63 0.07 6.20
C ALA A 144 7.54 0.86 7.14
N GLU A 145 8.33 1.79 6.61
CA GLU A 145 9.20 2.65 7.42
C GLU A 145 8.39 3.53 8.38
N ARG A 146 7.27 4.10 7.92
CA ARG A 146 6.39 4.92 8.78
C ARG A 146 5.71 4.10 9.87
N LEU A 147 5.30 2.87 9.59
CA LEU A 147 4.78 1.96 10.61
C LEU A 147 5.87 1.57 11.61
N MET A 148 7.09 1.26 11.14
CA MET A 148 8.22 0.95 12.03
C MET A 148 8.58 2.12 12.96
N GLN A 149 8.61 3.34 12.43
CA GLN A 149 8.87 4.55 13.22
C GLN A 149 7.78 4.78 14.27
N ALA A 150 6.50 4.62 13.90
CA ALA A 150 5.37 4.81 14.81
C ALA A 150 5.27 3.71 15.87
N SER A 151 5.56 2.47 15.49
CA SER A 151 5.67 1.33 16.40
C SER A 151 6.76 1.55 17.45
N GLY A 152 7.95 2.02 17.03
CA GLY A 152 9.08 2.24 17.91
C GLY A 152 9.68 0.97 18.52
N HIS A 153 9.22 -0.22 18.11
CA HIS A 153 9.70 -1.49 18.65
C HIS A 153 11.16 -1.77 18.23
N ARG A 154 12.00 -2.18 19.19
CA ARG A 154 13.46 -2.34 18.98
C ARG A 154 13.85 -3.35 17.89
N LEU A 155 12.96 -4.31 17.63
CA LEU A 155 13.17 -5.39 16.66
C LEU A 155 12.57 -5.09 15.28
N ASN A 156 12.05 -3.89 15.06
CA ASN A 156 11.60 -3.48 13.73
C ASN A 156 12.74 -3.59 12.72
N GLY A 157 12.43 -4.03 11.50
CA GLY A 157 13.50 -4.27 10.52
C GLY A 157 13.03 -4.54 9.11
N PHE A 158 13.85 -4.11 8.17
CA PHE A 158 13.79 -4.54 6.79
C PHE A 158 14.73 -5.72 6.56
N TYR A 159 14.28 -6.64 5.72
CA TYR A 159 14.99 -7.84 5.32
C TYR A 159 14.93 -7.96 3.80
N LEU A 160 16.06 -8.32 3.19
CA LEU A 160 16.20 -8.55 1.76
C LEU A 160 16.27 -10.05 1.49
N ASP A 161 17.34 -10.68 1.94
CA ASP A 161 17.68 -12.09 1.80
C ASP A 161 18.20 -12.71 3.10
N GLU A 162 18.18 -11.96 4.22
CA GLU A 162 18.63 -12.42 5.53
C GLU A 162 17.58 -13.30 6.23
N TYR A 163 17.16 -14.41 5.59
CA TYR A 163 16.09 -15.30 6.06
C TYR A 163 16.39 -15.91 7.43
N GLU A 164 17.61 -16.34 7.68
CA GLU A 164 18.03 -16.88 8.98
C GLU A 164 17.89 -15.84 10.10
N LYS A 165 18.23 -14.58 9.80
CA LYS A 165 18.08 -13.47 10.75
C LYS A 165 16.62 -13.15 10.99
N LEU A 166 15.79 -13.15 9.94
CA LEU A 166 14.35 -12.94 10.05
C LEU A 166 13.70 -14.05 10.90
N ALA A 167 14.04 -15.31 10.65
CA ALA A 167 13.54 -16.47 11.41
C ALA A 167 13.91 -16.35 12.90
N ALA A 168 15.15 -15.96 13.22
CA ALA A 168 15.58 -15.76 14.59
C ALA A 168 14.79 -14.65 15.31
N VAL A 169 14.55 -13.51 14.63
CA VAL A 169 13.76 -12.40 15.19
C VAL A 169 12.31 -12.80 15.39
N LEU A 170 11.69 -13.48 14.41
CA LEU A 170 10.32 -14.00 14.54
C LEU A 170 10.21 -14.99 15.70
N ALA A 171 11.18 -15.88 15.88
CA ALA A 171 11.19 -16.82 17.00
C ALA A 171 11.28 -16.10 18.35
N GLU A 172 12.09 -15.04 18.47
CA GLU A 172 12.16 -14.20 19.69
C GLU A 172 10.81 -13.54 19.98
N LEU A 173 10.19 -12.92 18.97
CA LEU A 173 8.91 -12.21 19.10
C LEU A 173 7.77 -13.17 19.46
N GLU A 174 7.69 -14.32 18.80
CA GLU A 174 6.69 -15.35 19.07
C GLU A 174 6.84 -15.94 20.48
N ALA A 175 8.07 -16.21 20.92
CA ALA A 175 8.31 -16.69 22.29
C ALA A 175 7.88 -15.65 23.35
N GLY A 176 7.99 -14.36 23.03
CA GLY A 176 7.49 -13.27 23.86
C GLY A 176 5.99 -12.99 23.74
N GLY A 177 5.27 -13.64 22.81
CA GLY A 177 3.87 -13.36 22.52
C GLY A 177 3.62 -11.97 21.92
N GLN A 178 4.65 -11.34 21.35
CA GLN A 178 4.61 -9.99 20.83
C GLN A 178 3.81 -9.95 19.51
N PRO A 179 2.72 -9.15 19.43
CA PRO A 179 2.04 -8.92 18.16
C PRO A 179 3.03 -8.45 17.10
N THR A 180 3.05 -9.13 15.97
CA THR A 180 4.02 -8.87 14.90
C THR A 180 3.31 -8.76 13.56
N LEU A 181 3.69 -7.79 12.73
CA LEU A 181 3.34 -7.75 11.32
C LEU A 181 4.56 -8.14 10.50
N LEU A 182 4.47 -9.25 9.78
CA LEU A 182 5.41 -9.61 8.72
C LEU A 182 4.80 -9.23 7.37
N LEU A 183 5.24 -8.10 6.83
CA LEU A 183 4.94 -7.68 5.46
C LEU A 183 6.00 -8.28 4.53
N GLY A 184 5.59 -8.90 3.42
CA GLY A 184 6.59 -9.38 2.46
C GLY A 184 6.06 -9.58 1.06
N VAL A 185 6.98 -9.55 0.10
CA VAL A 185 6.63 -9.84 -1.29
C VAL A 185 6.43 -11.34 -1.49
N THR A 186 5.43 -11.70 -2.30
CA THR A 186 4.92 -13.08 -2.46
C THR A 186 6.02 -14.14 -2.56
N PHE A 187 6.96 -13.99 -3.50
CA PHE A 187 7.99 -15.01 -3.73
C PHE A 187 8.96 -15.12 -2.55
N ALA A 188 9.27 -14.00 -1.88
CA ALA A 188 10.20 -13.98 -0.76
C ALA A 188 9.57 -14.61 0.48
N LEU A 189 8.28 -14.37 0.72
CA LEU A 189 7.54 -15.06 1.78
C LEU A 189 7.49 -16.57 1.56
N LEU A 190 7.28 -17.01 0.31
CA LEU A 190 7.29 -18.43 -0.03
C LEU A 190 8.68 -19.05 0.15
N ASP A 191 9.73 -18.40 -0.35
CA ASP A 191 11.11 -18.85 -0.17
C ASP A 191 11.47 -18.94 1.33
N PHE A 192 11.10 -17.92 2.11
CA PHE A 192 11.28 -17.89 3.55
C PHE A 192 10.53 -19.02 4.26
N ALA A 193 9.24 -19.20 3.96
CA ALA A 193 8.41 -20.21 4.61
C ALA A 193 8.85 -21.65 4.29
N GLU A 194 9.35 -21.90 3.09
CA GLU A 194 9.91 -23.21 2.72
C GLU A 194 11.26 -23.49 3.40
N ALA A 195 12.13 -22.48 3.48
CA ALA A 195 13.44 -22.61 4.12
C ALA A 195 13.36 -22.67 5.66
N HIS A 196 12.42 -21.93 6.24
CA HIS A 196 12.24 -21.77 7.68
C HIS A 196 10.77 -22.00 8.07
N PRO A 197 10.27 -23.26 8.07
CA PRO A 197 8.93 -23.55 8.57
C PRO A 197 8.81 -23.21 10.06
N MET A 198 7.70 -22.58 10.45
CA MET A 198 7.48 -22.04 11.79
C MET A 198 6.02 -22.19 12.23
N GLN A 199 5.73 -21.86 13.50
CA GLN A 199 4.39 -21.79 14.04
C GLN A 199 4.16 -20.39 14.62
N LEU A 200 3.71 -19.48 13.76
CA LEU A 200 3.52 -18.07 14.08
C LEU A 200 2.10 -17.84 14.59
N LYS A 201 1.92 -17.78 15.92
CA LYS A 201 0.61 -17.58 16.56
C LYS A 201 0.31 -16.12 16.86
N HIS A 202 1.36 -15.31 16.99
CA HIS A 202 1.30 -13.88 17.32
C HIS A 202 1.68 -12.97 16.14
N THR A 203 1.99 -13.56 14.98
CA THR A 203 2.35 -12.83 13.76
C THR A 203 1.21 -12.82 12.74
N ILE A 204 0.92 -11.63 12.24
CA ILE A 204 0.14 -11.39 11.03
C ILE A 204 1.09 -11.45 9.84
N VAL A 205 0.88 -12.40 8.94
CA VAL A 205 1.61 -12.45 7.66
C VAL A 205 0.78 -11.74 6.60
N MET A 206 1.36 -10.72 5.97
CA MET A 206 0.75 -9.92 4.93
C MET A 206 1.56 -10.02 3.64
N GLU A 207 0.94 -10.57 2.62
CA GLU A 207 1.49 -10.69 1.27
C GLU A 207 1.19 -9.43 0.44
N THR A 208 2.21 -8.95 -0.27
CA THR A 208 2.10 -7.81 -1.20
C THR A 208 2.87 -8.09 -2.49
N GLY A 209 2.48 -7.44 -3.59
CA GLY A 209 3.16 -7.57 -4.87
C GLY A 209 2.87 -8.89 -5.58
N GLY A 210 3.90 -9.51 -6.16
CA GLY A 210 3.73 -10.72 -6.96
C GLY A 210 5.02 -11.50 -7.16
N MET A 211 4.95 -12.57 -7.94
CA MET A 211 6.03 -13.54 -8.14
C MET A 211 7.25 -13.01 -8.92
N LYS A 212 7.15 -11.86 -9.59
CA LYS A 212 8.23 -11.21 -10.37
C LYS A 212 9.05 -12.16 -11.27
N GLY A 213 8.40 -13.19 -11.83
CA GLY A 213 9.05 -14.20 -12.67
C GLY A 213 10.04 -15.14 -11.95
N ARG A 214 10.10 -15.10 -10.61
CA ARG A 214 10.99 -15.95 -9.79
C ARG A 214 10.44 -17.36 -9.57
N ARG A 215 9.12 -17.53 -9.64
CA ARG A 215 8.40 -18.79 -9.42
C ARG A 215 7.31 -18.97 -10.48
N ARG A 216 6.77 -20.19 -10.58
CA ARG A 216 5.54 -20.46 -11.35
C ARG A 216 4.44 -19.50 -10.89
N GLU A 217 3.60 -19.03 -11.81
CA GLU A 217 2.39 -18.33 -11.39
C GLU A 217 1.54 -19.24 -10.51
N MET A 218 1.21 -18.72 -9.33
CA MET A 218 0.33 -19.32 -8.34
C MET A 218 -0.84 -18.37 -8.12
N THR A 219 -2.02 -18.93 -7.93
CA THR A 219 -3.19 -18.18 -7.49
C THR A 219 -2.99 -17.71 -6.05
N ARG A 220 -3.68 -16.64 -5.65
CA ARG A 220 -3.68 -16.13 -4.27
C ARG A 220 -4.03 -17.23 -3.26
N GLY A 221 -5.00 -18.08 -3.59
CA GLY A 221 -5.39 -19.22 -2.74
C GLY A 221 -4.24 -20.19 -2.51
N GLU A 222 -3.55 -20.62 -3.57
CA GLU A 222 -2.40 -21.53 -3.47
C GLU A 222 -1.26 -20.91 -2.64
N VAL A 223 -0.96 -19.62 -2.84
CA VAL A 223 0.05 -18.90 -2.03
C VAL A 223 -0.34 -18.92 -0.57
N HIS A 224 -1.58 -18.56 -0.25
CA HIS A 224 -2.06 -18.51 1.13
C HIS A 224 -2.05 -19.91 1.77
N ASP A 225 -2.38 -20.96 1.02
CA ASP A 225 -2.35 -22.33 1.53
C ASP A 225 -0.94 -22.77 1.91
N VAL A 226 0.06 -22.53 1.06
CA VAL A 226 1.47 -22.81 1.39
C VAL A 226 1.92 -22.02 2.62
N LEU A 227 1.65 -20.72 2.66
CA LEU A 227 2.05 -19.87 3.78
C LEU A 227 1.38 -20.27 5.10
N LYS A 228 0.08 -20.61 5.09
CA LYS A 228 -0.62 -21.12 6.28
C LYS A 228 -0.03 -22.44 6.76
N GLU A 229 0.24 -23.37 5.83
CA GLU A 229 0.82 -24.68 6.17
C GLU A 229 2.22 -24.53 6.78
N LYS A 230 3.09 -23.75 6.14
CA LYS A 230 4.50 -23.64 6.51
C LYS A 230 4.77 -22.70 7.67
N LEU A 231 4.00 -21.63 7.83
CA LEU A 231 4.17 -20.65 8.92
C LEU A 231 3.18 -20.84 10.07
N GLY A 232 2.23 -21.78 9.96
CA GLY A 232 1.28 -22.08 11.04
C GLY A 232 0.27 -20.97 11.33
N VAL A 233 0.13 -19.99 10.43
CA VAL A 233 -0.83 -18.90 10.57
C VAL A 233 -2.24 -19.35 10.19
N LYS A 234 -3.26 -18.79 10.86
CA LYS A 234 -4.66 -19.09 10.54
C LYS A 234 -5.10 -18.49 9.21
N GLN A 235 -4.61 -17.29 8.93
CA GLN A 235 -4.95 -16.51 7.76
C GLN A 235 -3.73 -15.72 7.30
N VAL A 236 -3.65 -15.52 5.99
CA VAL A 236 -2.69 -14.60 5.36
C VAL A 236 -3.48 -13.41 4.87
N HIS A 237 -3.02 -12.22 5.22
CA HIS A 237 -3.59 -10.97 4.75
C HIS A 237 -2.95 -10.60 3.41
N SER A 238 -3.65 -9.81 2.62
CA SER A 238 -3.10 -9.26 1.39
C SER A 238 -3.50 -7.80 1.20
N GLU A 239 -2.65 -7.07 0.49
CA GLU A 239 -2.95 -5.72 -0.03
C GLU A 239 -4.04 -5.76 -1.11
#